data_AF-A0A2N5A7D2-F1
#
_entry.id   AF-A0A2N5A7D2-F1
#
_cell.length_a   1.000
_cell.length_b   1.000
_cell.length_c   1.000
_cell.angle_alpha   90.00
_cell.angle_beta   90.00
_cell.angle_gamma   90.00
#
_symmetry.space_group_name_H-M   'P 1'
#
loop_
_entity.id
_entity.type
_entity.pdbx_description
1 polymer ?
#
loop_
_entity_poly.entity_id
_entity_poly.type
_entity_poly.pdbx_seq_one_letter_code
_entity_poly.pdbx_strand_id
1 'polypeptide(L)'
;MATLTTWMNNVRVGTLTRQANGAHSFRYDEEWLRSPRARPLSLSLPLQYGNITADAVYHYFDNLLPDSPQVRDRIVRRYQARSKQPFDLLAEVGRDSVGAVTLLPPGEEAHLEGLRWQTLDEAQLTALLTAYQSDIPLGMITG
;
A
#
# COMPACT_ATOMS: atom_id res chain seq x y z
N MET A 1 18.89 -0.46 -2.85
CA MET A 1 17.95 -0.68 -1.74
C MET A 1 16.88 0.39 -1.83
N ALA A 2 15.61 0.01 -1.68
CA ALA A 2 14.48 0.94 -1.74
C ALA A 2 13.62 0.76 -0.49
N THR A 3 12.96 1.83 -0.03
CA THR A 3 12.15 1.79 1.20
C THR A 3 10.80 2.48 1.00
N LEU A 4 9.80 2.04 1.76
CA LEU A 4 8.49 2.65 1.89
C LEU A 4 8.17 2.82 3.39
N THR A 5 7.74 4.01 3.77
CA THR A 5 7.25 4.31 5.11
C THR A 5 5.84 3.76 5.25
N THR A 6 5.60 2.99 6.30
CA THR A 6 4.30 2.39 6.58
C THR A 6 3.61 3.17 7.68
N TRP A 7 2.39 3.61 7.39
CA TRP A 7 1.55 4.40 8.27
C TRP A 7 0.28 3.62 8.61
N MET A 8 -0.28 3.89 9.79
CA MET A 8 -1.59 3.40 10.20
C MET A 8 -2.36 4.50 10.90
N ASN A 9 -3.51 4.89 10.36
CA ASN A 9 -4.33 5.98 10.89
C ASN A 9 -3.49 7.24 11.20
N ASN A 10 -2.65 7.66 10.25
CA ASN A 10 -1.74 8.81 10.34
C ASN A 10 -0.59 8.67 11.36
N VAL A 11 -0.40 7.50 11.97
CA VAL A 11 0.74 7.22 12.84
C VAL A 11 1.76 6.39 12.07
N ARG A 12 3.03 6.78 12.12
CA ARG A 12 4.13 6.00 11.53
C ARG A 12 4.29 4.69 12.29
N VAL A 13 4.18 3.56 11.58
CA VAL A 13 4.28 2.21 12.16
C VAL A 13 5.65 1.61 11.93
N GLY A 14 6.27 1.87 10.78
CA GLY A 14 7.55 1.28 10.45
C GLY A 14 7.99 1.55 9.01
N THR A 15 8.88 0.69 8.52
CA THR A 15 9.47 0.83 7.19
C THR A 15 9.60 -0.53 6.52
N LEU A 16 8.97 -0.66 5.37
CA LEU A 16 9.19 -1.75 4.43
C LEU A 16 10.43 -1.44 3.59
N THR A 17 11.32 -2.41 3.45
CA THR A 17 12.56 -2.30 2.69
C THR A 17 12.64 -3.42 1.66
N ARG A 18 12.99 -3.07 0.42
CA ARG A 18 13.46 -4.02 -0.58
C ARG A 18 14.98 -3.95 -0.71
N GLN A 19 15.62 -5.09 -0.44
CA GLN A 19 17.05 -5.30 -0.59
C GLN A 19 17.46 -5.40 -2.07
N ALA A 20 18.75 -5.25 -2.36
CA ALA A 20 19.26 -5.33 -3.74
C ALA A 20 19.05 -6.71 -4.38
N ASN A 21 19.02 -7.77 -3.57
CA ASN A 21 18.74 -9.14 -3.99
C ASN A 21 17.23 -9.46 -4.11
N GLY A 22 16.35 -8.48 -3.94
CA GLY A 22 14.89 -8.66 -3.99
C GLY A 22 14.25 -9.12 -2.68
N ALA A 23 15.03 -9.42 -1.63
CA ALA A 23 14.48 -9.77 -0.32
C ALA A 23 13.73 -8.58 0.29
N HIS A 24 12.63 -8.88 0.99
CA HIS A 24 11.81 -7.89 1.68
C HIS A 24 12.06 -7.98 3.18
N SER A 25 12.23 -6.84 3.82
CA SER A 25 12.34 -6.76 5.26
C SER A 25 11.48 -5.63 5.80
N PHE A 26 10.87 -5.84 6.96
CA PHE A 26 10.09 -4.83 7.65
C PHE A 26 10.73 -4.49 8.98
N ARG A 27 10.72 -3.21 9.37
CA ARG A 27 11.17 -2.77 10.70
C ARG A 27 10.11 -1.87 11.31
N TYR A 28 9.62 -2.23 12.49
CA TYR A 28 8.76 -1.35 13.27
C TYR A 28 9.52 -0.11 13.73
N ASP A 29 8.82 1.03 13.77
CA ASP A 29 9.35 2.25 14.33
C ASP A 29 9.43 2.14 15.86
N GLU A 30 10.49 2.68 16.47
CA GLU A 30 10.63 2.61 17.93
C GLU A 30 9.54 3.39 18.64
N GLU A 31 9.07 4.50 18.07
CA GLU A 31 7.96 5.27 18.62
C GLU A 31 6.65 4.47 18.59
N TRP A 32 6.45 3.68 17.52
CA TRP A 32 5.31 2.77 17.43
C TRP A 32 5.39 1.69 18.50
N LEU A 33 6.56 1.04 18.68
CA LEU A 33 6.74 -0.02 19.66
C LEU A 33 6.53 0.44 21.11
N ARG A 34 6.83 1.71 21.42
CA ARG A 34 6.62 2.31 22.75
C ARG A 34 5.20 2.86 22.94
N SER A 35 4.40 2.95 21.88
CA SER A 35 3.05 3.49 21.94
C SER A 35 2.10 2.55 22.70
N PRO A 36 1.23 3.07 23.59
CA PRO A 36 0.19 2.26 24.20
C PRO A 36 -0.86 1.77 23.18
N ARG A 37 -0.86 2.34 21.96
CA ARG A 37 -1.74 1.94 20.85
C ARG A 37 -1.07 0.96 19.88
N ALA A 38 0.16 0.53 20.18
CA ALA A 38 0.92 -0.37 19.34
C ALA A 38 0.16 -1.66 19.09
N ARG A 39 0.04 -2.03 17.82
CA ARG A 39 -0.45 -3.33 17.39
C ARG A 39 0.36 -3.81 16.19
N PRO A 40 0.55 -5.12 16.05
CA PRO A 40 1.25 -5.64 14.88
C PRO A 40 0.44 -5.37 13.60
N LEU A 41 1.13 -5.22 12.47
CA LEU A 41 0.51 -5.13 11.14
C LEU A 41 -0.26 -6.40 10.78
N SER A 42 0.26 -7.54 11.21
CA SER A 42 -0.33 -8.87 11.04
C SER A 42 0.11 -9.75 12.20
N LEU A 43 -0.69 -10.76 12.55
CA LEU A 43 -0.28 -11.79 13.49
C LEU A 43 0.97 -12.55 13.01
N SER A 44 1.22 -12.61 11.70
CA SER A 44 2.45 -13.15 11.11
C SER A 44 3.66 -12.21 11.21
N LEU A 45 3.46 -10.96 11.63
CA LEU A 45 4.47 -9.91 11.80
C LEU A 45 4.39 -9.36 13.23
N PRO A 46 4.74 -10.15 14.27
CA PRO A 46 4.63 -9.73 15.66
C PRO A 46 5.49 -8.49 15.95
N LEU A 47 5.06 -7.70 16.93
CA LEU A 47 5.82 -6.53 17.39
C LEU A 47 7.18 -6.97 17.93
N GLN A 48 8.25 -6.48 17.30
CA GLN A 48 9.62 -6.76 17.73
C GLN A 48 10.54 -5.61 17.34
N TYR A 49 11.64 -5.48 18.08
CA TYR A 49 12.75 -4.60 17.71
C TYR A 49 13.61 -5.24 16.62
N GLY A 50 14.16 -4.42 15.73
CA GLY A 50 15.01 -4.87 14.63
C GLY A 50 14.24 -5.30 13.38
N ASN A 51 14.97 -5.89 12.43
CA ASN A 51 14.42 -6.25 11.12
C ASN A 51 13.70 -7.60 11.17
N ILE A 52 12.48 -7.64 10.64
CA ILE A 52 11.76 -8.85 10.26
C ILE A 52 12.17 -9.17 8.84
N THR A 53 12.82 -10.32 8.61
CA THR A 53 13.27 -10.77 7.28
C THR A 53 12.61 -12.07 6.84
N ALA A 54 11.53 -12.48 7.53
CA ALA A 54 10.79 -13.68 7.20
C ALA A 54 9.97 -13.52 5.91
N ASP A 55 9.71 -14.61 5.22
CA ASP A 55 8.80 -14.65 4.05
C ASP A 55 7.41 -14.10 4.37
N ALA A 56 7.02 -14.14 5.65
CA ALA A 56 5.82 -13.49 6.17
C ALA A 56 5.72 -12.00 5.81
N VAL A 57 6.84 -11.29 5.71
CA VAL A 57 6.86 -9.88 5.27
C VAL A 57 6.38 -9.79 3.82
N TYR A 58 7.00 -10.57 2.94
CA TYR A 58 6.63 -10.61 1.53
C TYR A 58 5.14 -10.95 1.37
N HIS A 59 4.69 -12.05 2.00
CA HIS A 59 3.31 -12.52 1.88
C HIS A 59 2.29 -11.51 2.42
N TYR A 60 2.59 -10.83 3.53
CA TYR A 60 1.69 -9.81 4.06
C TYR A 60 1.47 -8.67 3.07
N PHE A 61 2.55 -8.12 2.51
CA PHE A 61 2.47 -7.02 1.56
C PHE A 61 1.90 -7.46 0.20
N ASP A 62 2.20 -8.68 -0.24
CA ASP A 62 1.60 -9.24 -1.46
C ASP A 62 0.07 -9.39 -1.35
N ASN A 63 -0.44 -9.74 -0.16
CA ASN A 63 -1.88 -9.85 0.12
C ASN A 63 -2.60 -8.49 0.20
N LEU A 64 -1.89 -7.36 0.16
CA LEU A 64 -2.52 -6.03 0.02
C LEU A 64 -2.84 -5.70 -1.44
N LEU A 65 -2.31 -6.48 -2.38
CA LEU A 65 -2.51 -6.29 -3.81
C LEU A 65 -3.60 -7.23 -4.33
N PRO A 66 -4.25 -6.88 -5.46
CA PRO A 66 -5.23 -7.75 -6.08
C PRO A 66 -4.65 -9.12 -6.44
N ASP A 67 -5.36 -10.21 -6.15
CA ASP A 67 -4.92 -11.59 -6.46
C ASP A 67 -4.87 -11.87 -7.98
N SER A 68 -5.71 -11.18 -8.76
CA SER A 68 -5.81 -11.38 -10.20
C SER A 68 -4.53 -10.89 -10.91
N PRO A 69 -3.80 -11.76 -11.62
CA PRO A 69 -2.62 -11.36 -12.39
C PRO A 69 -2.93 -10.30 -13.45
N GLN A 70 -4.13 -10.36 -14.04
CA GLN A 70 -4.58 -9.39 -15.05
C GLN A 70 -4.74 -7.99 -14.45
N VAL A 71 -5.23 -7.89 -13.22
CA VAL A 71 -5.37 -6.59 -12.53
C VAL A 71 -4.00 -6.03 -12.16
N ARG A 72 -3.06 -6.87 -11.71
CA ARG A 72 -1.67 -6.46 -11.46
C ARG A 72 -1.01 -5.93 -12.73
N ASP A 73 -1.23 -6.57 -13.88
CA ASP A 73 -0.69 -6.14 -15.18
C ASP A 73 -1.25 -4.77 -15.60
N ARG A 74 -2.54 -4.51 -15.33
CA ARG A 74 -3.14 -3.19 -15.55
C ARG A 74 -2.50 -2.13 -14.66
N ILE A 75 -2.24 -2.42 -13.38
CA ILE A 75 -1.56 -1.50 -12.45
C ILE A 75 -0.17 -1.15 -12.98
N VAL A 76 0.63 -2.14 -13.38
CA VAL A 76 1.97 -1.91 -13.96
C VAL A 76 1.89 -0.99 -15.17
N ARG A 77 0.97 -1.26 -16.11
CA ARG A 77 0.82 -0.44 -17.31
C ARG A 77 0.36 0.98 -17.00
N ARG A 78 -0.58 1.14 -16.07
CA ARG A 78 -1.22 2.42 -15.75
C ARG A 78 -0.30 3.38 -15.00
N TYR A 79 0.52 2.86 -14.08
CA TYR A 79 1.43 3.62 -13.24
C TYR A 79 2.90 3.50 -13.65
N GLN A 80 3.18 2.76 -14.73
CA GLN A 80 4.54 2.47 -15.20
C GLN A 80 5.43 1.90 -14.09
N ALA A 81 4.84 1.04 -13.24
CA ALA A 81 5.55 0.44 -12.12
C ALA A 81 6.78 -0.34 -12.63
N ARG A 82 7.87 -0.28 -11.87
CA ARG A 82 9.17 -0.85 -12.29
C ARG A 82 9.14 -2.36 -12.47
N SER A 83 8.26 -3.05 -11.76
CA SER A 83 8.07 -4.49 -11.88
C SER A 83 6.71 -4.92 -11.34
N LYS A 84 6.40 -6.22 -11.47
CA LYS A 84 5.23 -6.87 -10.85
C LYS A 84 5.47 -7.27 -9.38
N GLN A 85 6.63 -6.95 -8.81
CA GLN A 85 6.94 -7.29 -7.42
C GLN A 85 6.06 -6.46 -6.47
N PRO A 86 5.68 -7.02 -5.31
CA PRO A 86 4.76 -6.35 -4.39
C PRO A 86 5.22 -4.95 -3.99
N PHE A 87 6.52 -4.78 -3.69
CA PHE A 87 7.06 -3.48 -3.34
C PHE A 87 6.87 -2.44 -4.45
N ASP A 88 7.14 -2.78 -5.71
CA ASP A 88 7.04 -1.80 -6.81
C ASP A 88 5.59 -1.43 -7.10
N LEU A 89 4.67 -2.38 -6.95
CA LEU A 89 3.23 -2.11 -7.08
C LEU A 89 2.75 -1.22 -5.95
N LEU A 90 3.09 -1.55 -4.70
CA LEU A 90 2.71 -0.78 -3.51
C LEU A 90 3.36 0.60 -3.46
N ALA A 91 4.50 0.81 -4.10
CA ALA A 91 5.07 2.15 -4.22
C ALA A 91 4.16 3.09 -5.01
N GLU A 92 3.41 2.56 -6.00
CA GLU A 92 2.50 3.35 -6.85
C GLU A 92 1.08 3.41 -6.28
N VAL A 93 0.53 2.27 -5.83
CA VAL A 93 -0.88 2.17 -5.39
C VAL A 93 -1.06 2.10 -3.87
N GLY A 94 0.04 2.02 -3.10
CA GLY A 94 0.00 1.81 -1.66
C GLY A 94 -0.53 2.98 -0.83
N ARG A 95 -0.82 4.12 -1.47
CA ARG A 95 -1.47 5.28 -0.84
C ARG A 95 -2.90 4.96 -0.37
N ASP A 96 -3.61 4.11 -1.10
CA ASP A 96 -4.99 3.71 -0.81
C ASP A 96 -5.08 2.18 -0.79
N SER A 97 -4.43 1.58 0.20
CA SER A 97 -4.45 0.12 0.38
C SER A 97 -5.64 -0.32 1.22
N VAL A 98 -6.06 -1.57 1.04
CA VAL A 98 -7.12 -2.18 1.85
C VAL A 98 -6.76 -2.13 3.34
N GLY A 99 -7.67 -1.60 4.15
CA GLY A 99 -7.56 -1.55 5.60
C GLY A 99 -7.09 -0.20 6.12
N ALA A 100 -6.24 -0.21 7.16
CA ALA A 100 -5.76 1.00 7.84
C ALA A 100 -4.33 1.36 7.46
N VAL A 101 -3.70 0.65 6.51
CA VAL A 101 -2.27 0.76 6.21
C VAL A 101 -2.07 1.63 4.97
N THR A 102 -1.18 2.60 5.09
CA THR A 102 -0.75 3.46 3.97
C THR A 102 0.75 3.31 3.77
N LEU A 103 1.18 3.09 2.53
CA LEU A 103 2.59 2.97 2.16
C LEU A 103 2.99 4.17 1.32
N LEU A 104 3.95 4.94 1.82
CA LEU A 104 4.43 6.16 1.18
C LEU A 104 5.95 6.10 0.96
N PRO A 105 6.47 6.75 -0.09
CA PRO A 105 7.90 6.98 -0.23
C PRO A 105 8.51 7.66 1.01
N PRO A 106 9.82 7.47 1.27
CA PRO A 106 10.49 8.11 2.39
C PRO A 106 10.42 9.63 2.28
N GLY A 107 10.10 10.31 3.38
CA GLY A 107 9.96 11.77 3.43
C GLY A 107 8.56 12.27 3.04
N GLU A 108 7.68 11.41 2.54
CA GLU A 108 6.25 11.74 2.43
C GLU A 108 5.53 11.43 3.75
N GLU A 109 4.74 12.40 4.21
CA GLU A 109 3.91 12.26 5.40
C GLU A 109 2.50 11.84 5.00
N ALA A 110 1.86 11.03 5.84
CA ALA A 110 0.44 10.71 5.70
C ALA A 110 -0.40 11.93 6.10
N HIS A 111 -0.40 12.95 5.26
CA HIS A 111 -1.36 14.04 5.31
C HIS A 111 -2.63 13.57 4.61
N LEU A 112 -3.56 13.01 5.39
CA LEU A 112 -4.95 13.06 5.00
C LEU A 112 -5.36 14.53 5.12
N GLU A 113 -5.17 15.33 4.06
CA GLU A 113 -5.95 16.56 3.90
C GLU A 113 -7.40 16.17 4.16
N GLY A 114 -8.07 16.87 5.09
CA GLY A 114 -9.35 16.44 5.65
C GLY A 114 -10.30 15.88 4.60
N LEU A 115 -11.02 14.80 4.97
CA LEU A 115 -11.88 13.98 4.11
C LEU A 115 -12.50 14.83 2.97
N ARG A 116 -11.98 14.70 1.74
CA ARG A 116 -12.53 15.35 0.55
C ARG A 116 -13.37 14.35 -0.20
N TRP A 117 -14.61 14.72 -0.51
CA TRP A 117 -15.51 13.90 -1.31
C TRP A 117 -16.09 14.74 -2.44
N GLN A 118 -16.31 14.10 -3.59
CA GLN A 118 -17.03 14.68 -4.71
C GLN A 118 -18.35 13.93 -4.86
N THR A 119 -19.47 14.65 -4.83
CA THR A 119 -20.78 14.07 -5.16
C THR A 119 -20.86 13.81 -6.65
N LEU A 120 -21.13 12.57 -7.04
CA LEU A 120 -21.32 12.17 -8.43
C LEU A 120 -22.81 12.24 -8.78
N ASP A 121 -23.13 12.73 -9.98
CA ASP A 121 -24.46 12.58 -10.56
C ASP A 121 -24.66 11.18 -11.17
N GLU A 122 -25.89 10.87 -11.60
CA GLU A 122 -26.25 9.54 -12.10
C GLU A 122 -25.49 9.15 -13.38
N ALA A 123 -25.18 10.12 -14.24
CA ALA A 123 -24.41 9.89 -15.46
C ALA A 123 -22.94 9.59 -15.14
N GLN A 124 -22.34 10.35 -14.23
CA GLN A 124 -20.98 10.15 -13.72
C GLN A 124 -20.84 8.83 -12.97
N LEU A 125 -21.82 8.46 -12.15
CA LEU A 125 -21.86 7.18 -11.46
C LEU A 125 -21.96 6.02 -12.45
N THR A 126 -22.82 6.13 -13.47
CA THR A 126 -22.97 5.10 -14.50
C THR A 126 -21.66 4.89 -15.26
N ALA A 127 -21.02 5.98 -15.70
CA ALA A 127 -19.71 5.92 -16.33
C ALA A 127 -18.68 5.22 -15.41
N LEU A 128 -18.75 5.48 -14.10
CA LEU A 128 -17.86 4.87 -13.13
C LEU A 128 -18.04 3.39 -12.94
N LEU A 129 -19.29 2.95 -12.87
CA LEU A 129 -19.62 1.54 -12.76
C LEU A 129 -19.34 0.78 -14.06
N THR A 130 -19.36 1.41 -15.23
CA THR A 130 -19.06 0.74 -16.51
C THR A 130 -17.58 0.74 -16.89
N ALA A 131 -16.73 1.50 -16.19
CA ALA A 131 -15.32 1.67 -16.56
C ALA A 131 -14.48 0.37 -16.53
N TYR A 132 -14.91 -0.66 -15.79
CA TYR A 132 -14.27 -1.99 -15.82
C TYR A 132 -14.36 -2.66 -17.20
N GLN A 133 -15.34 -2.27 -18.02
CA GLN A 133 -15.51 -2.75 -19.40
C GLN A 133 -14.47 -2.11 -20.35
N SER A 134 -13.75 -1.10 -19.89
CA SER A 134 -12.72 -0.36 -20.64
C SER A 134 -11.33 -0.49 -20.01
N ASP A 135 -11.06 -1.61 -19.32
CA ASP A 135 -9.76 -1.93 -18.70
C ASP A 135 -9.37 -1.04 -17.48
N ILE A 136 -10.27 -0.22 -16.94
CA ILE A 136 -10.02 0.66 -15.78
C ILE A 136 -10.57 0.01 -14.50
N PRO A 137 -9.77 -0.14 -13.42
CA PRO A 137 -10.27 -0.61 -12.13
C PRO A 137 -11.34 0.33 -11.55
N LEU A 138 -12.36 -0.25 -10.92
CA LEU A 138 -13.42 0.48 -10.22
C LEU A 138 -12.83 1.52 -9.25
N GLY A 139 -13.36 2.75 -9.29
CA GLY A 139 -12.93 3.86 -8.43
C GLY A 139 -11.73 4.65 -8.91
N MET A 140 -11.08 4.28 -10.02
CA MET A 140 -9.88 4.95 -10.53
C MET A 140 -10.09 5.71 -11.85
N ILE A 141 -11.17 6.48 -11.92
CA ILE A 141 -11.43 7.35 -13.09
C ILE A 141 -10.81 8.69 -12.77
N THR A 142 -9.78 9.03 -13.53
CA THR A 142 -9.11 10.31 -13.41
C THR A 142 -10.05 11.36 -13.98
N GLY A 143 -10.43 12.34 -13.16
CA GLY A 143 -11.01 13.60 -13.62
C GLY A 143 -9.98 14.44 -14.35
#